data_AF-A0A6N9ULY4-F1
#
_entry.id   AF-A0A6N9ULY4-F1
#
_cell.length_a   1.000
_cell.length_b   1.000
_cell.length_c   1.000
_cell.angle_alpha   90.00
_cell.angle_beta   90.00
_cell.angle_gamma   90.00
#
_symmetry.space_group_name_H-M   'P 1'
#
loop_
_entity.id
_entity.type
_entity.pdbx_description
1 polymer ?
#
loop_
_entity_poly.entity_id
_entity_poly.type
_entity_poly.pdbx_seq_one_letter_code
_entity_poly.pdbx_strand_id
1 'polypeptide(L)' 'EGGHDGAVPVRLAPGGTRAVAEGAAQLLLAPLFGRRDGG' A
#
# COMPACT_ATOMS: atom_id res chain seq x y z
N GLU A 1 -1.62 22.79 -6.45
CA GLU A 1 -2.90 22.79 -5.72
C GLU A 1 -3.82 21.79 -6.40
N GLY A 2 -4.44 20.87 -5.65
CA GLY A 2 -5.26 19.80 -6.22
C GLY A 2 -6.62 20.36 -6.64
N GLY A 3 -6.94 20.30 -7.93
CA GLY A 3 -8.24 20.72 -8.46
C GLY A 3 -9.36 19.85 -7.87
N HIS A 4 -10.38 20.50 -7.32
CA HIS A 4 -11.62 19.86 -6.84
C HIS A 4 -12.54 19.42 -7.99
N ASP A 5 -11.96 18.98 -9.11
CA ASP A 5 -12.69 18.56 -10.29
C ASP A 5 -13.04 17.07 -10.17
N GLY A 6 -14.12 16.79 -9.45
CA GLY A 6 -14.71 15.45 -9.33
C GLY A 6 -14.31 14.68 -8.07
N ALA A 7 -15.32 14.17 -7.36
CA ALA A 7 -15.10 13.25 -6.24
C ALA A 7 -14.52 11.93 -6.76
N VAL A 8 -13.26 11.64 -6.43
CA VAL A 8 -12.63 10.35 -6.75
C VAL A 8 -13.23 9.29 -5.83
N PRO A 9 -13.77 8.18 -6.35
CA PRO A 9 -14.30 7.11 -5.52
C PRO A 9 -13.17 6.45 -4.73
N VAL A 10 -13.22 6.60 -3.40
CA VAL A 10 -12.28 5.98 -2.47
C VAL A 10 -12.88 4.69 -1.91
N ARG A 11 -12.07 3.64 -1.83
CA ARG A 11 -12.44 2.36 -1.21
C ARG A 11 -11.46 2.05 -0.08
N LEU A 12 -11.98 1.51 1.02
CA LEU A 12 -11.12 0.98 2.08
C LEU A 12 -10.42 -0.28 1.60
N ALA A 13 -9.12 -0.36 1.84
CA ALA A 13 -8.35 -1.55 1.54
C ALA A 13 -8.78 -2.70 2.48
N PRO A 14 -9.02 -3.91 1.94
CA PRO A 14 -9.28 -5.08 2.78
C PRO A 14 -8.06 -5.38 3.66
N GLY A 15 -8.28 -5.73 4.93
CA GLY A 15 -7.21 -6.11 5.86
C GLY A 15 -6.66 -5.01 6.77
N GLY A 16 -7.04 -3.74 6.56
CA GLY A 16 -6.77 -2.63 7.50
C GLY A 16 -5.29 -2.51 7.91
N THR A 17 -5.05 -2.27 9.20
CA THR A 17 -3.71 -2.07 9.77
C THR A 17 -2.74 -3.23 9.50
N ARG A 18 -3.25 -4.45 9.39
CA ARG A 18 -2.42 -5.63 9.13
C ARG A 18 -1.79 -5.58 7.74
N ALA A 19 -2.55 -5.19 6.71
CA ALA A 19 -2.03 -5.05 5.35
C ALA A 19 -0.92 -3.98 5.29
N VAL A 20 -1.07 -2.90 6.06
CA VAL A 20 -0.04 -1.86 6.20
C VAL A 20 1.22 -2.41 6.88
N ALA A 21 1.07 -3.17 7.97
CA ALA A 21 2.19 -3.78 8.67
C ALA A 21 2.95 -4.77 7.78
N GLU A 22 2.25 -5.59 7.00
CA GLU A 22 2.86 -6.53 6.05
C GLU A 22 3.62 -5.81 4.93
N GLY A 23 3.02 -4.77 4.34
CA GLY A 23 3.69 -3.94 3.35
C GLY A 23 4.90 -3.19 3.92
N ALA A 24 4.80 -2.67 5.15
CA ALA A 24 5.92 -2.03 5.84
C ALA A 24 7.06 -3.01 6.12
N ALA A 25 6.74 -4.22 6.57
CA ALA A 25 7.72 -5.28 6.75
C ALA A 25 8.39 -5.63 5.41
N GLN A 26 7.63 -5.72 4.32
CA GLN A 26 8.20 -5.94 2.99
C GLN A 26 9.15 -4.82 2.58
N LEU A 27 8.80 -3.55 2.80
CA LEU A 27 9.69 -2.43 2.50
C LEU A 27 11.00 -2.50 3.30
N LEU A 28 10.91 -2.80 4.60
CA LEU A 28 12.08 -2.88 5.49
C LEU A 28 12.96 -4.09 5.17
N LEU A 29 12.35 -5.21 4.79
CA LEU A 29 13.04 -6.48 4.59
C LEU A 29 13.42 -6.74 3.13
N ALA A 30 12.89 -5.99 2.18
CA ALA A 30 13.20 -6.13 0.75
C ALA A 30 14.71 -6.11 0.42
N PRO A 31 15.58 -5.30 1.07
CA PRO A 31 17.02 -5.36 0.82
C PRO A 31 17.67 -6.70 1.18
N LEU A 32 17.04 -7.46 2.09
CA LEU A 32 17.58 -8.72 2.60
C LEU A 32 17.07 -9.94 1.83
N PHE A 33 15.83 -9.88 1.32
CA PHE A 33 15.17 -11.03 0.71
C PHE A 33 14.68 -10.80 -0.73
N GLY A 34 14.91 -9.60 -1.28
CA GLY A 34 14.34 -9.15 -2.54
C GLY A 34 12.89 -8.65 -2.39
N ARG A 35 12.42 -7.90 -3.39
CA ARG A 35 11.02 -7.48 -3.47
C ARG A 35 10.20 -8.66 -3.98
N ARG A 36 9.14 -9.03 -3.27
CA ARG A 36 8.12 -9.91 -3.83
C ARG A 36 7.33 -9.10 -4.85
N ASP A 37 7.67 -9.25 -6.12
CA ASP A 37 6.86 -8.72 -7.21
C ASP A 37 5.54 -9.50 -7.21
N GLY A 38 4.45 -8.80 -6.88
CA GLY A 38 3.15 -9.41 -6.63
C GLY A 38 2.58 -10.07 -7.87
N GLY A 39 2.23 -11.36 -7.75
CA GLY A 39 1.27 -12.04 -8.63
C GLY A 39 -0.16 -11.82 -8.16
#